data_AF-A0A1F7GJD9-F1
#
_entry.id   AF-A0A1F7GJD9-F1
#
_cell.length_a   1.000
_cell.length_b   1.000
_cell.length_c   1.000
_cell.angle_alpha   90.00
_cell.angle_beta   90.00
_cell.angle_gamma   90.00
#
_symmetry.space_group_name_H-M   'P 1'
#
loop_
_entity.id
_entity.type
_entity.pdbx_description
1 polymer ?
#
loop_
_entity_poly.entity_id
_entity_poly.type
_entity_poly.pdbx_seq_one_letter_code
_entity_poly.pdbx_strand_id
1 'polypeptide(L)'
;MISITRTIYSIDRNKLYNLTNKSKEILLKIHSIFPFDLFPNTIVVDEVKVSVIYRFFFASEQIRDILIKDIRSVYVDSSIFFAALNISFVWPRLIKEKTTTINYLRKNDALRAKNIIEGLMITSYENVEIKDIEKTTLVKNVSTIGRTQGS
;
A
#
# COMPACT_ATOMS: atom_id res chain seq x y z
N MET A 1 -6.94 48.39 8.98
CA MET A 1 -5.92 47.82 8.08
C MET A 1 -5.30 46.62 8.78
N ILE A 2 -5.39 45.43 8.17
CA ILE A 2 -4.78 44.13 8.50
C ILE A 2 -5.26 43.43 9.81
N SER A 3 -6.48 42.88 9.78
CA SER A 3 -6.89 41.75 10.66
C SER A 3 -7.27 40.55 9.80
N ILE A 4 -6.31 40.12 8.99
CA ILE A 4 -6.40 38.92 8.16
C ILE A 4 -5.12 38.14 8.48
N THR A 5 -5.20 36.81 8.58
CA THR A 5 -4.07 35.86 8.74
C THR A 5 -3.77 35.32 10.15
N ARG A 6 -4.78 34.86 10.90
CA ARG A 6 -4.55 33.89 12.01
C ARG A 6 -5.45 32.65 11.94
N THR A 7 -5.97 32.33 10.75
CA THR A 7 -6.76 31.11 10.47
C THR A 7 -5.96 30.08 9.66
N ILE A 8 -4.63 30.15 9.68
CA ILE A 8 -3.77 29.29 8.86
C ILE A 8 -3.17 28.18 9.75
N TYR A 9 -3.77 26.98 9.64
CA TYR A 9 -3.44 25.69 10.26
C TYR A 9 -3.73 25.51 11.76
N SER A 10 -5.01 25.34 12.13
CA SER A 10 -5.33 24.52 13.31
C SER A 10 -5.13 23.04 12.94
N ILE A 11 -4.19 22.38 13.60
CA ILE A 11 -4.03 20.92 13.46
C ILE A 11 -5.25 20.27 14.11
N ASP A 12 -6.08 19.62 13.30
CA ASP A 12 -7.14 18.74 13.82
C ASP A 12 -6.48 17.53 14.49
N ARG A 13 -6.37 17.59 15.82
CA ARG A 13 -5.74 16.55 16.63
C ARG A 13 -6.44 15.20 16.49
N ASN A 14 -7.75 15.19 16.27
CA ASN A 14 -8.50 13.95 16.09
C ASN A 14 -8.15 13.29 14.76
N LYS A 15 -8.07 14.08 13.68
CA LYS A 15 -7.64 13.59 12.37
C LYS A 15 -6.20 13.07 12.38
N LEU A 16 -5.28 13.77 13.05
CA LEU A 16 -3.89 13.33 13.20
C LEU A 16 -3.77 12.03 14.00
N TYR A 17 -4.50 11.93 15.12
CA TYR A 17 -4.50 10.73 15.96
C TYR A 17 -5.04 9.52 15.19
N ASN A 18 -6.13 9.70 14.43
CA ASN A 18 -6.72 8.66 13.61
C ASN A 18 -5.74 8.16 12.53
N LEU A 19 -5.11 9.07 11.77
CA LEU A 19 -4.09 8.69 10.77
C LEU A 19 -2.90 7.95 11.38
N THR A 20 -2.48 8.35 12.57
CA THR A 20 -1.36 7.72 13.28
C THR A 20 -1.70 6.28 13.66
N ASN A 21 -2.91 6.03 14.16
CA ASN A 21 -3.33 4.68 14.52
C ASN A 21 -3.44 3.79 13.28
N LYS A 22 -4.06 4.30 12.21
CA LYS A 22 -4.20 3.61 10.92
C LYS A 22 -2.87 3.20 10.28
N SER A 23 -1.83 4.05 10.38
CA SER A 23 -0.51 3.74 9.80
C SER A 23 0.37 2.85 10.69
N LYS A 24 0.08 2.74 11.99
CA LYS A 24 0.81 1.82 12.88
C LYS A 24 0.44 0.36 12.64
N GLU A 25 -0.77 0.10 12.17
CA GLU A 25 -1.28 -1.25 12.01
C GLU A 25 -0.93 -1.83 10.63
N ILE A 26 0.07 -2.72 10.62
CA ILE A 26 0.47 -3.43 9.39
C ILE A 26 -0.56 -4.51 9.07
N LEU A 27 -1.27 -4.36 7.94
CA LEU A 27 -2.25 -5.32 7.43
C LEU A 27 -1.59 -6.50 6.72
N LEU A 28 -0.51 -6.24 5.98
CA LEU A 28 0.25 -7.25 5.26
C LEU A 28 1.74 -6.91 5.24
N LYS A 29 2.59 -7.94 5.39
CA LYS A 29 4.03 -7.85 5.13
C LYS A 29 4.47 -9.09 4.37
N ILE A 30 5.04 -8.91 3.17
CA ILE A 30 5.52 -10.01 2.32
C ILE A 30 6.92 -9.71 1.78
N HIS A 31 7.62 -10.76 1.35
CA HIS A 31 9.02 -10.71 0.94
C HIS A 31 9.23 -11.38 -0.42
N SER A 32 10.20 -10.89 -1.21
CA SER A 32 10.72 -11.64 -2.34
C SER A 32 11.39 -12.93 -1.88
N ILE A 33 11.34 -13.96 -2.71
CA ILE A 33 11.84 -15.31 -2.43
C ILE A 33 12.83 -15.79 -3.50
N PHE A 34 13.47 -14.87 -4.23
CA PHE A 34 14.43 -15.27 -5.26
C PHE A 34 15.56 -16.07 -4.62
N PRO A 35 15.90 -17.26 -5.13
CA PRO A 35 17.03 -18.01 -4.61
C PRO A 35 18.29 -17.15 -4.72
N PHE A 36 19.10 -17.11 -3.66
CA PHE A 36 20.31 -16.27 -3.50
C PHE A 36 20.11 -14.80 -3.09
N ASP A 37 18.88 -14.35 -2.81
CA ASP A 37 18.61 -12.98 -2.33
C ASP A 37 18.93 -12.86 -0.83
N LEU A 38 20.16 -12.47 -0.48
CA LEU A 38 20.55 -12.21 0.92
C LEU A 38 19.79 -11.03 1.54
N PHE A 39 19.17 -10.20 0.71
CA PHE A 39 18.45 -9.00 1.11
C PHE A 39 17.08 -8.92 0.41
N PRO A 40 16.09 -9.71 0.86
CA PRO A 40 14.81 -9.77 0.19
C PRO A 40 14.07 -8.43 0.22
N ASN A 41 13.57 -8.01 -0.94
CA ASN A 41 12.67 -6.88 -1.07
C ASN A 41 11.39 -7.13 -0.28
N THR A 42 10.82 -6.07 0.28
CA THR A 42 9.67 -6.19 1.20
C THR A 42 8.55 -5.28 0.76
N ILE A 43 7.31 -5.77 0.87
CA ILE A 43 6.09 -4.98 0.77
C ILE A 43 5.46 -4.92 2.14
N VAL A 44 5.11 -3.72 2.58
CA VAL A 44 4.31 -3.47 3.77
C VAL A 44 3.07 -2.71 3.36
N VAL A 45 1.90 -3.21 3.76
CA VAL A 45 0.61 -2.55 3.52
C VAL A 45 0.00 -2.19 4.86
N ASP A 46 -0.31 -0.91 5.04
CA ASP A 46 -1.16 -0.40 6.12
C ASP A 46 -2.44 0.20 5.51
N GLU A 47 -3.32 0.79 6.33
CA GLU A 47 -4.58 1.37 5.83
C GLU A 47 -4.39 2.62 4.95
N VAL A 48 -3.25 3.30 5.05
CA VAL A 48 -2.99 4.62 4.47
C VAL A 48 -2.11 4.52 3.23
N LYS A 49 -1.15 3.60 3.23
CA LYS A 49 -0.11 3.48 2.21
C LYS A 49 0.37 2.06 1.98
N VAL A 50 1.01 1.89 0.84
CA VAL A 50 1.87 0.75 0.52
C VAL A 50 3.31 1.22 0.52
N SER A 51 4.14 0.56 1.34
CA SER A 51 5.58 0.77 1.39
C SER A 51 6.30 -0.36 0.67
N VAL A 52 7.08 0.01 -0.35
CA VAL A 52 7.95 -0.89 -1.09
C VAL A 52 9.39 -0.65 -0.67
N ILE A 53 10.04 -1.67 -0.15
CA ILE A 53 11.42 -1.59 0.33
C ILE A 53 12.31 -2.43 -0.58
N TYR A 54 13.11 -1.75 -1.39
CA TYR A 54 14.15 -2.34 -2.21
C TYR A 54 15.44 -2.43 -1.42
N ARG A 55 16.07 -3.60 -1.39
CA ARG A 55 17.36 -3.80 -0.71
C ARG A 55 18.41 -4.14 -1.75
N PHE A 56 19.55 -3.45 -1.70
CA PHE A 56 20.62 -3.62 -2.68
C PHE A 56 21.83 -4.34 -2.10
N PHE A 57 22.16 -4.04 -0.84
CA PHE A 57 23.30 -4.62 -0.11
C PHE A 57 23.18 -4.36 1.40
N PHE A 58 24.14 -4.83 2.20
CA PHE A 58 24.21 -4.54 3.64
C PHE A 58 24.02 -3.03 3.91
N ALA A 59 23.03 -2.70 4.75
CA ALA A 59 22.65 -1.34 5.14
C ALA A 59 22.16 -0.39 4.02
N SER A 60 21.98 -0.87 2.78
CA SER A 60 21.46 -0.07 1.67
C SER A 60 20.04 -0.49 1.31
N GLU A 61 19.10 0.44 1.51
CA GLU A 61 17.71 0.27 1.11
C GLU A 61 17.15 1.53 0.44
N GLN A 62 16.18 1.33 -0.44
CA GLN A 62 15.32 2.38 -0.96
C GLN A 62 13.89 2.07 -0.56
N ILE A 63 13.28 2.98 0.18
CA ILE A 63 11.87 2.91 0.56
C ILE A 63 11.06 3.80 -0.37
N ARG A 64 10.00 3.24 -0.95
CA ARG A 64 9.00 3.97 -1.74
C ARG A 64 7.64 3.82 -1.08
N ASP A 65 7.16 4.91 -0.52
CA ASP A 65 5.82 4.99 0.06
C ASP A 65 4.84 5.54 -0.98
N ILE A 66 3.74 4.83 -1.17
CA ILE A 66 2.67 5.17 -2.12
C ILE A 66 1.37 5.21 -1.33
N LEU A 67 0.73 6.37 -1.25
CA LEU A 67 -0.56 6.49 -0.56
C LEU A 67 -1.62 5.70 -1.33
N ILE A 68 -2.49 4.98 -0.61
CA ILE A 68 -3.58 4.18 -1.21
C ILE A 68 -4.41 5.04 -2.17
N LYS A 69 -4.73 6.28 -1.77
CA LYS A 69 -5.49 7.25 -2.59
C LYS A 69 -4.81 7.68 -3.89
N ASP A 70 -3.50 7.47 -4.02
CA ASP A 70 -2.71 7.88 -5.19
C ASP A 70 -2.43 6.69 -6.13
N ILE A 71 -2.80 5.46 -5.73
CA ILE A 71 -2.72 4.26 -6.55
C ILE A 71 -3.84 4.29 -7.59
N ARG A 72 -3.49 4.05 -8.86
CA ARG A 72 -4.45 3.94 -9.96
C ARG A 72 -4.85 2.49 -10.24
N SER A 73 -3.87 1.60 -10.21
CA SER A 73 -4.10 0.18 -10.43
C SER A 73 -3.00 -0.65 -9.78
N VAL A 74 -3.36 -1.89 -9.46
CA VAL A 74 -2.43 -2.92 -8.99
C VAL A 74 -2.76 -4.21 -9.72
N TYR A 75 -1.74 -4.92 -10.19
CA TYR A 75 -1.93 -6.17 -10.91
C TYR A 75 -0.78 -7.13 -10.66
N VAL A 76 -1.02 -8.41 -10.92
CA VAL A 76 -0.05 -9.49 -10.68
C VAL A 76 0.26 -10.18 -12.00
N ASP A 77 1.54 -10.19 -12.34
CA ASP A 77 2.05 -11.02 -13.44
C ASP A 77 2.61 -12.32 -12.86
N SER A 78 1.99 -13.45 -13.19
CA SER A 78 2.44 -14.75 -12.69
C SER A 78 3.24 -15.52 -13.76
N SER A 79 4.41 -16.00 -13.36
CA SER A 79 5.22 -16.97 -14.11
C SER A 79 5.00 -18.39 -13.57
N ILE A 80 5.74 -19.39 -14.07
CA ILE A 80 5.61 -20.78 -13.58
C ILE A 80 5.97 -20.89 -12.09
N PHE A 81 7.05 -20.25 -11.65
CA PHE A 81 7.57 -20.39 -10.28
C PHE A 81 7.25 -19.22 -9.36
N PHE A 82 7.17 -18.00 -9.90
CA PHE A 82 7.04 -16.78 -9.12
C PHE A 82 5.97 -15.85 -9.68
N ALA A 83 5.67 -14.79 -8.94
CA ALA A 83 4.86 -13.69 -9.41
C ALA A 83 5.57 -12.34 -9.21
N ALA A 84 5.15 -11.35 -9.98
CA ALA A 84 5.49 -9.96 -9.78
C ALA A 84 4.23 -9.17 -9.38
N LEU A 85 4.36 -8.28 -8.40
CA LEU A 85 3.31 -7.30 -8.06
C LEU A 85 3.69 -5.96 -8.69
N ASN A 86 2.78 -5.41 -9.49
CA ASN A 86 2.93 -4.12 -10.14
C ASN A 86 1.93 -3.12 -9.54
N ILE A 87 2.42 -1.96 -9.11
CA ILE A 87 1.61 -0.88 -8.54
C ILE A 87 1.82 0.37 -9.38
N SER A 88 0.76 0.78 -10.09
CA SER A 88 0.71 2.02 -10.87
C SER A 88 0.10 3.14 -10.04
N PHE A 89 0.76 4.29 -9.99
CA PHE A 89 0.33 5.44 -9.20
C PHE A 89 0.67 6.76 -9.87
N VAL A 90 0.01 7.82 -9.42
CA VAL A 90 0.32 9.20 -9.82
C VAL A 90 0.54 10.07 -8.59
N TRP A 91 1.69 10.74 -8.57
CA TRP A 91 2.00 11.68 -7.51
C TRP A 91 1.30 13.00 -7.81
N PRO A 92 0.74 13.70 -6.81
CA PRO A 92 0.07 14.98 -7.02
C PRO A 92 0.89 16.03 -7.77
N ARG A 93 2.23 15.92 -7.72
CA ARG A 93 3.18 16.84 -8.39
C ARG A 93 3.75 16.31 -9.71
N LEU A 94 3.38 15.11 -10.15
CA LEU A 94 3.87 14.51 -11.39
C LEU A 94 2.69 14.23 -12.33
N ILE A 95 2.77 14.70 -13.57
CA ILE A 95 1.74 14.48 -14.59
C ILE A 95 1.81 13.03 -15.13
N LYS A 96 2.96 12.36 -15.00
CA LYS A 96 3.20 11.03 -15.56
C LYS A 96 2.93 9.93 -14.55
N GLU A 97 2.19 8.92 -14.99
CA GLU A 97 2.03 7.65 -14.28
C GLU A 97 3.38 6.96 -14.12
N LYS A 98 3.60 6.41 -12.94
CA LYS A 98 4.76 5.56 -12.64
C LYS A 98 4.28 4.23 -12.12
N THR A 99 5.01 3.19 -12.48
CA THR A 99 4.79 1.84 -11.98
C THR A 99 5.98 1.42 -11.14
N THR A 100 5.71 0.85 -9.98
CA THR A 100 6.69 0.19 -9.12
C THR A 100 6.41 -1.30 -9.13
N THR A 101 7.43 -2.09 -9.47
CA THR A 101 7.33 -3.54 -9.65
C THR A 101 8.20 -4.25 -8.64
N ILE A 102 7.67 -5.33 -8.05
CA ILE A 102 8.41 -6.21 -7.16
C ILE A 102 8.29 -7.62 -7.70
N ASN A 103 9.45 -8.16 -8.09
CA ASN A 103 9.56 -9.47 -8.69
C ASN A 103 9.79 -10.56 -7.63
N TYR A 104 9.69 -11.81 -8.07
CA TYR A 104 10.07 -12.99 -7.31
C TYR A 104 9.27 -13.18 -6.01
N LEU A 105 7.99 -12.80 -6.00
CA LEU A 105 7.08 -13.07 -4.90
C LEU A 105 6.52 -14.49 -5.04
N ARG A 106 6.11 -15.10 -3.92
CA ARG A 106 5.20 -16.25 -3.97
C ARG A 106 3.90 -15.81 -4.61
N LYS A 107 3.32 -16.65 -5.48
CA LYS A 107 2.06 -16.37 -6.18
C LYS A 107 0.94 -15.97 -5.21
N ASN A 108 0.77 -16.76 -4.14
CA ASN A 108 -0.26 -16.50 -3.14
C ASN A 108 -0.03 -15.19 -2.38
N ASP A 109 1.23 -14.83 -2.12
CA ASP A 109 1.57 -13.58 -1.45
C ASP A 109 1.30 -12.37 -2.36
N ALA A 110 1.66 -12.46 -3.64
CA ALA A 110 1.38 -11.42 -4.63
C ALA A 110 -0.14 -11.22 -4.82
N LEU A 111 -0.91 -12.30 -4.96
CA LEU A 111 -2.37 -12.23 -5.07
C LEU A 111 -3.02 -11.67 -3.81
N ARG A 112 -2.54 -12.06 -2.63
CA ARG A 112 -3.02 -11.53 -1.36
C ARG A 112 -2.74 -10.04 -1.23
N ALA A 113 -1.55 -9.58 -1.62
CA ALA A 113 -1.20 -8.16 -1.64
C ALA A 113 -2.10 -7.39 -2.60
N LYS A 114 -2.27 -7.87 -3.83
CA LYS A 114 -3.17 -7.29 -4.83
C LYS A 114 -4.58 -7.12 -4.28
N ASN A 115 -5.18 -8.19 -3.74
CA ASN A 115 -6.56 -8.12 -3.23
C ASN A 115 -6.72 -7.15 -2.05
N ILE A 116 -5.75 -7.11 -1.12
CA ILE A 116 -5.80 -6.16 0.01
C ILE A 116 -5.68 -4.72 -0.49
N ILE A 117 -4.71 -4.45 -1.38
CA ILE A 117 -4.46 -3.10 -1.90
C ILE A 117 -5.67 -2.60 -2.69
N GLU A 118 -6.24 -3.40 -3.59
CA GLU A 118 -7.46 -3.00 -4.32
C GLU A 118 -8.65 -2.78 -3.39
N GLY A 119 -8.83 -3.65 -2.39
CA GLY A 119 -9.89 -3.48 -1.40
C GLY A 119 -9.78 -2.15 -0.66
N LEU A 120 -8.56 -1.77 -0.28
CA LEU A 120 -8.28 -0.48 0.34
C LEU A 120 -8.50 0.68 -0.64
N MET A 121 -8.11 0.54 -1.90
CA MET A 121 -8.36 1.55 -2.95
C MET A 121 -9.87 1.80 -3.10
N ILE A 122 -10.68 0.75 -3.22
CA ILE A 122 -12.14 0.85 -3.34
C ILE A 122 -12.73 1.48 -2.09
N THR A 123 -12.32 1.02 -0.90
CA THR A 123 -12.79 1.57 0.39
C THR A 123 -12.47 3.06 0.52
N SER A 124 -11.26 3.46 0.08
CA SER A 124 -10.84 4.87 0.06
C SER A 124 -11.61 5.70 -0.98
N TYR A 125 -11.92 5.13 -2.15
CA TYR A 125 -12.67 5.82 -3.20
C TYR A 125 -14.11 6.09 -2.78
N GLU A 126 -14.76 5.11 -2.14
CA GLU A 126 -16.12 5.19 -1.61
C GLU A 126 -16.24 5.99 -0.30
N ASN A 127 -15.12 6.54 0.22
CA ASN A 127 -15.06 7.27 1.49
C ASN A 127 -15.61 6.49 2.70
N VAL A 128 -15.44 5.16 2.70
CA VAL A 128 -15.86 4.31 3.81
C VAL A 128 -14.91 4.49 4.99
N GLU A 129 -15.46 4.89 6.13
CA GLU A 129 -14.67 5.04 7.35
C GLU A 129 -14.31 3.66 7.93
N ILE A 130 -13.04 3.29 7.84
CA ILE A 130 -12.46 2.18 8.62
C ILE A 130 -12.12 2.73 10.01
N LYS A 131 -12.90 2.41 11.03
CA LYS A 131 -12.63 2.79 12.44
C LYS A 131 -12.94 1.60 13.34
N ASP A 132 -12.07 1.36 14.30
CA ASP A 132 -12.27 0.36 15.38
C ASP A 132 -12.60 -1.07 14.88
N ILE A 133 -12.10 -1.43 13.68
CA ILE A 133 -12.25 -2.77 13.12
C ILE A 133 -11.01 -3.58 13.48
N GLU A 134 -11.20 -4.77 14.03
CA GLU A 134 -10.10 -5.70 14.29
C GLU A 134 -9.34 -6.06 13.01
N LYS A 135 -8.00 -6.05 13.05
CA LYS A 135 -7.10 -6.41 11.95
C LYS A 135 -7.58 -7.54 11.06
N THR A 136 -7.93 -8.67 11.67
CA THR A 136 -8.23 -9.92 10.96
C THR A 136 -9.49 -9.78 10.13
N THR A 137 -10.51 -9.15 10.72
CA THR A 137 -11.77 -8.79 10.08
C THR A 137 -11.55 -7.76 8.98
N LEU A 138 -10.75 -6.72 9.24
CA LEU A 138 -10.43 -5.72 8.23
C LEU A 138 -9.73 -6.36 7.03
N VAL A 139 -8.67 -7.12 7.24
CA VAL A 139 -7.92 -7.83 6.18
C VAL A 139 -8.85 -8.74 5.38
N LYS A 140 -9.74 -9.49 6.05
CA LYS A 140 -10.71 -10.37 5.38
C LYS A 140 -11.68 -9.56 4.50
N ASN A 141 -12.23 -8.46 5.03
CA ASN A 141 -13.19 -7.62 4.31
C ASN A 141 -12.54 -6.97 3.09
N VAL A 142 -11.40 -6.27 3.25
CA VAL A 142 -10.72 -5.62 2.12
C VAL A 142 -10.21 -6.64 1.10
N SER A 143 -9.70 -7.79 1.56
CA SER A 143 -9.31 -8.87 0.63
C SER A 143 -10.48 -9.41 -0.18
N THR A 144 -11.69 -9.42 0.39
CA THR A 144 -12.90 -9.89 -0.29
C THR A 144 -13.38 -8.85 -1.31
N ILE A 145 -13.34 -7.56 -0.94
CA ILE A 145 -13.70 -6.44 -1.82
C ILE A 145 -12.79 -6.39 -3.05
N GLY A 146 -11.46 -6.46 -2.86
CA GLY A 146 -10.48 -6.42 -3.95
C GLY A 146 -10.26 -7.76 -4.67
N ARG A 147 -11.06 -8.79 -4.38
CA ARG A 147 -10.91 -10.09 -5.03
C ARG A 147 -11.50 -10.05 -6.43
N THR A 148 -10.68 -10.30 -7.44
CA THR A 148 -11.16 -10.59 -8.79
C THR A 148 -11.29 -12.10 -8.96
N GLN A 149 -12.45 -12.58 -9.41
CA GLN A 149 -12.61 -13.95 -9.88
C GLN A 149 -12.04 -14.02 -11.30
N GLY A 150 -10.79 -14.48 -11.43
CA GLY A 150 -10.26 -14.93 -12.71
C GLY A 150 -10.56 -16.41 -12.86
N SER A 151 -11.32 -16.77 -13.90
CA SER A 151 -11.62 -18.14 -14.31
C SER A 151 -10.37 -18.90 -14.74
#